data_AF-A0A8X7C4H1-F1
#
_entry.id   AF-A0A8X7C4H1-F1
#
_cell.length_a   1.000
_cell.length_b   1.000
_cell.length_c   1.000
_cell.angle_alpha   90.00
_cell.angle_beta   90.00
_cell.angle_gamma   90.00
#
_symmetry.space_group_name_H-M   'P 1'
#
loop_
_entity.id
_entity.type
_entity.pdbx_description
1 polymer ?
#
loop_
_entity_poly.entity_id
_entity_poly.type
_entity_poly.pdbx_seq_one_letter_code
_entity_poly.pdbx_strand_id
1 'polypeptide(L)'
;MANLDINDMKNDRKLSNFSIYAISKLCNILFSKELARRLSGTGITVNSLHPGCVKTDIMKDNKGFFVYLSKLMFSTLAKTIEEGAQTTIHLAVAPELEKIKENISQTVKRKQ
;
A
#
# COMPACT_ATOMS: atom_id res chain seq x y z
N MET A 1 -3.47 -14.32 1.77
CA MET A 1 -2.79 -13.37 2.68
C MET A 1 -1.29 -13.44 2.39
N ALA A 2 -0.54 -12.33 2.42
CA ALA A 2 0.90 -12.36 2.18
C ALA A 2 1.62 -13.04 3.35
N ASN A 3 2.61 -13.89 3.06
CA ASN A 3 3.42 -14.58 4.05
C ASN A 3 4.90 -14.42 3.69
N LEU A 4 5.65 -13.67 4.50
CA LEU A 4 7.07 -13.45 4.31
C LEU A 4 7.86 -14.59 4.97
N ASP A 5 8.61 -15.33 4.17
CA ASP A 5 9.61 -16.27 4.68
C ASP A 5 11.01 -15.69 4.49
N ILE A 6 11.65 -15.33 5.59
CA ILE A 6 12.99 -14.73 5.59
C ILE A 6 14.04 -15.71 5.06
N ASN A 7 13.79 -17.01 5.15
CA ASN A 7 14.72 -18.04 4.67
C ASN A 7 14.55 -18.32 3.17
N ASP A 8 13.49 -17.83 2.55
CA ASP A 8 13.22 -17.99 1.12
C ASP A 8 13.06 -16.62 0.42
N MET A 9 14.15 -15.86 0.39
CA MET A 9 14.21 -14.57 -0.29
C MET A 9 14.32 -14.70 -1.83
N LYS A 10 14.76 -15.86 -2.33
CA LYS A 10 14.98 -16.11 -3.76
C LYS A 10 13.73 -16.65 -4.47
N ASN A 11 12.66 -16.90 -3.72
CA ASN A 11 11.45 -17.52 -4.22
C ASN A 11 11.70 -18.95 -4.76
N ASP A 12 12.49 -19.73 -4.03
CA ASP A 12 12.75 -21.14 -4.31
C ASP A 12 11.45 -21.97 -4.24
N ARG A 13 10.45 -21.50 -3.48
CA ARG A 13 9.07 -22.03 -3.45
C ARG A 13 8.23 -21.72 -4.69
N LYS A 14 8.75 -20.96 -5.67
CA LYS A 14 8.09 -20.64 -6.94
C LYS A 14 6.69 -20.04 -6.76
N LEU A 15 6.57 -19.06 -5.86
CA LEU A 15 5.34 -18.29 -5.67
C LEU A 15 4.95 -17.54 -6.94
N SER A 16 3.65 -17.30 -7.11
CA SER A 16 3.11 -16.51 -8.22
C SER A 16 3.56 -15.04 -8.18
N ASN A 17 3.57 -14.37 -9.32
CA ASN A 17 3.91 -12.94 -9.42
C ASN A 17 3.05 -12.06 -8.49
N PHE A 18 1.76 -12.39 -8.33
CA PHE A 18 0.87 -11.66 -7.41
C PHE A 18 1.26 -11.88 -5.94
N SER A 19 1.64 -13.11 -5.58
CA SER A 19 2.13 -13.43 -4.24
C SER A 19 3.43 -12.70 -3.92
N ILE A 20 4.38 -12.68 -4.86
CA ILE A 20 5.65 -11.93 -4.74
C ILE A 20 5.37 -10.43 -4.58
N TYR A 21 4.46 -9.88 -5.41
CA TYR A 21 4.04 -8.49 -5.28
C TYR A 21 3.43 -8.21 -3.90
N ALA A 22 2.54 -9.05 -3.40
CA ALA A 22 1.94 -8.91 -2.08
C ALA A 22 2.98 -8.96 -0.95
N ILE A 23 3.99 -9.84 -1.05
CA ILE A 23 5.12 -9.90 -0.12
C ILE A 23 5.95 -8.61 -0.20
N SER A 24 6.24 -8.10 -1.39
CA SER A 24 7.01 -6.85 -1.54
C SER A 24 6.30 -5.66 -0.87
N LYS A 25 4.97 -5.58 -0.97
CA LYS A 25 4.18 -4.55 -0.29
C LYS A 25 4.14 -4.75 1.22
N LEU A 26 4.11 -5.99 1.71
CA LEU A 26 4.27 -6.28 3.14
C LEU A 26 5.64 -5.82 3.64
N CYS A 27 6.72 -6.07 2.89
CA CYS A 27 8.06 -5.61 3.24
C CYS A 27 8.14 -4.08 3.33
N ASN A 28 7.50 -3.34 2.44
CA ASN A 28 7.43 -1.88 2.54
C ASN A 28 6.74 -1.41 3.84
N ILE A 29 5.66 -2.07 4.26
CA ILE A 29 4.96 -1.74 5.52
C ILE A 29 5.89 -2.02 6.72
N LEU A 30 6.53 -3.18 6.74
CA LEU A 30 7.47 -3.55 7.80
C LEU A 30 8.67 -2.60 7.86
N PHE A 31 9.20 -2.19 6.71
CA PHE A 31 10.25 -1.19 6.60
C PHE A 31 9.82 0.16 7.16
N SER A 32 8.64 0.67 6.76
CA SER A 32 8.10 1.93 7.30
C SER A 32 7.94 1.87 8.82
N LYS A 33 7.49 0.74 9.37
CA LYS A 33 7.36 0.52 10.81
C LYS A 33 8.71 0.58 11.54
N GLU A 34 9.71 -0.13 11.03
CA GLU A 34 11.04 -0.12 11.61
C GLU A 34 11.74 1.25 11.46
N LEU A 35 11.53 1.93 10.33
CA LEU A 35 12.05 3.28 10.13
C LEU A 35 11.43 4.28 11.12
N ALA A 36 10.11 4.21 11.34
CA ALA A 36 9.43 5.03 12.36
C ALA A 36 10.02 4.81 13.75
N ARG A 37 10.27 3.54 14.13
CA ARG A 37 10.91 3.20 15.41
C ARG A 37 12.31 3.80 15.54
N ARG A 38 13.12 3.74 14.49
CA ARG A 38 14.49 4.28 14.48
C ARG A 38 14.55 5.81 14.51
N LEU A 39 13.56 6.47 13.91
CA LEU A 39 13.47 7.93 13.86
C LEU A 39 12.72 8.54 15.06
N SER A 40 12.31 7.71 16.03
CA SER A 40 11.64 8.18 17.24
C SER A 40 12.48 9.25 17.95
N GLY A 41 11.85 10.39 18.27
CA GLY A 41 12.49 11.53 18.91
C GLY A 41 13.17 12.53 17.96
N THR A 42 13.30 12.24 16.67
CA THR A 42 13.92 13.17 15.70
C THR A 42 12.95 14.24 15.17
N GLY A 43 11.65 14.08 15.43
CA GLY A 43 10.61 14.93 14.85
C GLY A 43 10.17 14.50 13.44
N ILE A 44 10.77 13.45 12.87
CA ILE A 44 10.36 12.88 11.58
C ILE A 44 9.23 11.86 11.78
N THR A 45 8.17 11.97 10.99
CA THR A 45 7.06 11.00 10.94
C THR A 45 7.16 10.12 9.71
N VAL A 46 6.92 8.82 9.87
CA VAL A 46 6.93 7.84 8.78
C VAL A 46 5.61 7.09 8.78
N ASN A 47 4.95 7.05 7.62
CA ASN A 47 3.64 6.40 7.46
C ASN A 47 3.66 5.40 6.30
N SER A 48 2.78 4.40 6.40
CA SER A 48 2.38 3.53 5.29
C SER A 48 0.87 3.63 5.09
N LEU A 49 0.42 3.63 3.84
CA LEU A 49 -0.99 3.88 3.50
C LEU A 49 -1.49 2.94 2.41
N HIS A 50 -2.81 2.79 2.34
CA HIS A 50 -3.51 2.17 1.23
C HIS A 50 -4.42 3.23 0.56
N PRO A 51 -4.15 3.63 -0.71
CA PRO A 51 -4.88 4.73 -1.35
C PRO A 51 -6.35 4.37 -1.69
N GLY A 52 -6.69 3.09 -1.58
CA GLY A 52 -7.94 2.50 -2.04
C GLY A 52 -7.72 1.75 -3.36
N CYS A 53 -8.80 1.23 -3.93
CA CYS A 53 -8.76 0.70 -5.29
C CYS A 53 -8.67 1.88 -6.26
N VAL A 54 -7.47 2.19 -6.75
CA VAL A 54 -7.25 3.30 -7.71
C VAL A 54 -7.05 2.71 -9.10
N LYS A 55 -7.71 3.29 -10.10
CA LYS A 55 -7.56 2.86 -11.50
C LYS A 55 -6.17 3.27 -12.00
N THR A 56 -5.22 2.36 -11.91
CA THR A 56 -3.83 2.54 -12.35
C THR A 56 -3.41 1.42 -13.29
N ASP A 57 -2.36 1.66 -14.07
CA ASP A 57 -1.80 0.69 -15.03
C ASP A 57 -0.98 -0.44 -14.35
N ILE A 58 -1.09 -0.64 -13.03
CA ILE A 58 -0.31 -1.62 -12.24
C ILE A 58 -0.48 -3.08 -12.75
N MET A 59 -1.58 -3.39 -13.42
CA MET A 59 -1.85 -4.71 -13.98
C MET A 59 -1.69 -4.80 -15.51
N LYS A 60 -1.07 -3.80 -16.16
CA LYS A 60 -0.99 -3.73 -17.63
C LYS A 60 -0.29 -4.92 -18.28
N ASP A 61 0.70 -5.49 -17.59
CA ASP A 61 1.50 -6.62 -18.10
C ASP A 61 0.99 -7.99 -17.62
N ASN A 62 0.00 -8.04 -16.73
CA ASN A 62 -0.59 -9.29 -16.26
C ASN A 62 -1.66 -9.76 -17.27
N LYS A 63 -1.35 -10.80 -18.04
CA LYS A 63 -2.28 -11.41 -19.00
C LYS A 63 -3.06 -12.54 -18.33
N GLY A 64 -4.39 -12.47 -18.38
CA GLY A 64 -5.26 -13.55 -17.88
C GLY A 64 -6.73 -13.13 -17.72
N PHE A 65 -7.64 -14.10 -17.87
CA PHE A 65 -9.09 -13.90 -17.77
C PHE A 65 -9.51 -13.27 -16.44
N PHE A 66 -8.85 -13.64 -15.33
CA PHE A 66 -9.09 -13.06 -14.00
C PHE A 66 -8.68 -11.59 -13.88
N VAL A 67 -7.66 -11.13 -14.62
CA VAL A 67 -7.22 -9.71 -14.62
C VAL A 67 -8.22 -8.85 -15.38
N TYR A 68 -8.79 -9.39 -16.47
CA TYR A 68 -9.85 -8.73 -17.22
C TYR A 68 -11.14 -8.65 -16.39
N LEU A 69 -11.54 -9.76 -15.75
CA LEU A 69 -12.70 -9.81 -14.88
C LEU A 69 -12.53 -8.88 -13.66
N SER A 70 -11.33 -8.84 -13.05
CA SER A 70 -11.05 -7.90 -11.97
C SER A 70 -11.07 -6.46 -12.47
N LYS A 71 -10.51 -6.14 -13.65
CA LYS A 71 -10.62 -4.80 -14.23
C LYS A 71 -12.08 -4.38 -14.43
N LEU A 72 -12.93 -5.29 -14.91
CA LEU A 72 -14.34 -5.03 -15.15
C LEU A 72 -15.12 -4.84 -13.84
N MET A 73 -14.90 -5.70 -12.85
CA MET A 73 -15.57 -5.66 -11.54
C MET A 73 -15.10 -4.48 -10.68
N PHE A 74 -13.82 -4.10 -10.77
CA PHE A 74 -13.27 -2.97 -10.01
C PHE A 74 -13.38 -1.63 -10.74
N SER A 75 -13.70 -1.57 -12.04
CA SER A 75 -13.82 -0.30 -12.77
C SER A 75 -14.94 0.60 -12.27
N THR A 76 -15.99 0.05 -11.64
CA THR A 76 -17.12 0.83 -11.10
C THR A 76 -16.92 1.24 -9.63
N LEU A 77 -15.98 0.61 -8.93
CA LEU A 77 -15.62 0.91 -7.54
C LEU A 77 -14.25 1.61 -7.41
N ALA A 78 -13.51 1.77 -8.51
CA ALA A 78 -12.18 2.34 -8.49
C ALA A 78 -12.22 3.88 -8.47
N LYS A 79 -11.46 4.44 -7.54
CA LYS A 79 -11.17 5.87 -7.44
C LYS A 79 -10.37 6.36 -8.65
N THR A 80 -10.53 7.63 -8.99
CA THR A 80 -9.62 8.31 -9.93
C THR A 80 -8.22 8.45 -9.33
N ILE A 81 -7.23 8.80 -10.16
CA ILE A 81 -5.85 9.01 -9.69
C ILE A 81 -5.81 10.15 -8.67
N GLU A 82 -6.58 11.20 -8.91
CA GLU A 82 -6.70 12.38 -8.05
C GLU A 82 -7.32 12.01 -6.70
N GLU A 83 -8.41 11.23 -6.70
CA GLU A 83 -9.04 10.71 -5.48
C GLU A 83 -8.12 9.76 -4.71
N GLY A 84 -7.31 8.97 -5.41
CA GLY A 84 -6.29 8.09 -4.82
C GLY A 84 -5.17 8.88 -4.15
N ALA A 85 -4.74 9.99 -4.74
CA ALA A 85 -3.67 10.84 -4.23
C ALA A 85 -4.05 11.58 -2.94
N GLN A 86 -5.34 11.82 -2.69
CA GLN A 86 -5.82 12.54 -1.51
C GLN A 86 -5.30 11.94 -0.20
N THR A 87 -5.19 10.61 -0.11
CA THR A 87 -4.70 9.95 1.11
C THR A 87 -3.23 10.27 1.38
N THR A 88 -2.41 10.28 0.33
CA THR A 88 -0.99 10.65 0.43
C THR A 88 -0.82 12.12 0.79
N ILE A 89 -1.58 13.01 0.14
CA ILE A 89 -1.55 14.45 0.40
C ILE A 89 -1.95 14.71 1.85
N HIS A 90 -3.05 14.13 2.31
CA HIS A 90 -3.52 14.26 3.68
C HIS A 90 -2.45 13.83 4.70
N LEU A 91 -1.81 12.67 4.50
CA LEU A 91 -0.73 12.24 5.40
C LEU A 91 0.49 13.17 5.39
N ALA A 92 0.73 13.90 4.29
CA ALA A 92 1.88 14.78 4.17
C ALA A 92 1.66 16.16 4.81
N VAL A 93 0.41 16.67 4.85
CA VAL A 93 0.15 18.08 5.20
C VAL A 93 -0.87 18.29 6.32
N ALA A 94 -1.57 17.26 6.78
CA ALA A 94 -2.64 17.41 7.77
C ALA A 94 -2.09 17.79 9.16
N PRO A 95 -2.42 18.98 9.71
CA PRO A 95 -1.90 19.44 10.99
C PRO A 95 -2.25 18.51 12.17
N GLU A 96 -3.38 17.82 12.10
CA GLU A 96 -3.81 16.85 13.11
C GLU A 96 -2.88 15.63 13.22
N LEU A 97 -2.06 15.37 12.21
CA LEU A 97 -1.14 14.24 12.18
C LEU A 97 0.26 14.58 12.72
N GLU A 98 0.58 15.84 12.98
CA GLU A 98 1.87 16.25 13.56
C GLU A 98 2.12 15.60 14.94
N LYS A 99 1.04 15.34 15.70
CA LYS A 99 1.11 14.76 17.04
C LYS A 99 1.05 13.23 17.04
N ILE A 100 0.75 12.62 15.89
CA ILE A 100 0.51 11.19 15.74
C ILE A 100 1.77 10.56 15.14
N LYS A 101 2.63 10.00 15.99
CA LYS A 101 3.95 9.46 15.60
C LYS A 101 3.91 8.00 15.14
N GLU A 102 2.80 7.30 15.36
CA GLU A 102 2.63 5.90 15.00
C GLU A 102 1.22 5.67 14.43
N ASN A 103 1.08 5.71 13.11
CA ASN A 103 -0.13 5.21 12.45
C ASN A 103 0.22 4.44 11.17
N ILE A 104 0.30 3.13 11.31
CA ILE A 104 0.81 2.21 10.27
C ILE A 104 -0.25 1.95 9.18
N SER A 105 -1.51 2.35 9.38
CA SER A 105 -2.57 2.19 8.37
C SER A 105 -3.71 3.18 8.60
N GLN A 106 -3.64 4.34 7.94
CA GLN A 106 -4.77 5.24 7.84
C GLN A 106 -5.54 4.95 6.54
N THR A 107 -6.72 4.36 6.67
CA THR A 107 -7.73 4.39 5.61
C THR A 107 -8.51 5.69 5.80
N VAL A 108 -8.24 6.71 4.98
CA VAL A 108 -9.05 7.94 4.99
C VAL A 108 -10.48 7.54 4.59
N LYS A 109 -11.38 7.49 5.58
CA LYS A 109 -12.80 7.31 5.34
C LYS A 109 -13.29 8.57 4.62
N ARG A 110 -13.94 8.36 3.48
CA ARG A 110 -14.62 9.38 2.69
C ARG A 110 -15.51 10.20 3.63
N LYS A 111 -15.21 11.48 3.87
CA LYS A 111 -16.25 12.43 4.25
C LYS A 111 -17.08 12.62 2.98
N GLN A 112 -18.27 12.03 2.96
CA GLN A 112 -19.32 12.42 2.03
C GLN A 112 -19.76 13.84 2.37
#